data_AF-A0A8J2YJF1-F1
#
_entry.id   AF-A0A8J2YJF1-F1
#
_cell.length_a   1.000
_cell.length_b   1.000
_cell.length_c   1.000
_cell.angle_alpha   90.00
_cell.angle_beta   90.00
_cell.angle_gamma   90.00
#
_symmetry.space_group_name_H-M   'P 1'
#
loop_
_entity.id
_entity.type
_entity.pdbx_description
1 polymer ?
#
loop_
_entity_poly.entity_id
_entity_poly.type
_entity_poly.pdbx_seq_one_letter_code
_entity_poly.pdbx_strand_id
1 'polypeptide(L)'
;MMENIWLSWSSGKDSAWALHELRSAGRRVTALVTTFRSANDCIPMHEVAMERVRLQAARTGLPLIEQPLPSPCPNEAYEAAIRGIVRRAVAAGATHMAFGDLFLEDIRAYREGLLAGSGLAPLFPLWGRDTGQLAHEMIRSGLDAEIVAVDDERLSRDPVGTRFDSTFLEALPDGIDPCGENGEFHTFVLNGPMFTSS
;
A
#
# COMPACT_ATOMS: atom_id res chain seq x y z
N MET A 1 -26.64 0.47 -1.19
CA MET A 1 -25.98 0.60 0.13
C MET A 1 -24.79 1.53 -0.05
N MET A 2 -24.46 2.35 0.95
CA MET A 2 -23.21 3.11 0.93
C MET A 2 -22.03 2.14 1.05
N GLU A 3 -21.05 2.29 0.17
CA GLU A 3 -19.83 1.49 0.21
C GLU A 3 -18.96 1.94 1.39
N ASN A 4 -18.65 1.03 2.31
CA ASN A 4 -17.63 1.22 3.33
C ASN A 4 -16.39 0.42 2.93
N ILE A 5 -15.25 1.10 2.81
CA ILE A 5 -14.02 0.53 2.28
C ILE A 5 -12.95 0.48 3.35
N TRP A 6 -12.37 -0.70 3.56
CA TRP A 6 -11.08 -0.83 4.23
C TRP A 6 -9.98 -0.84 3.18
N LEU A 7 -8.87 -0.14 3.43
CA LEU A 7 -7.75 -0.08 2.49
C LEU A 7 -6.53 -0.79 3.08
N SER A 8 -5.95 -1.70 2.30
CA SER A 8 -4.63 -2.26 2.60
C SER A 8 -3.56 -1.17 2.51
N TRP A 9 -2.87 -0.92 3.62
CA TRP A 9 -1.96 0.21 3.79
C TRP A 9 -0.54 -0.29 4.03
N SER A 10 0.34 -0.09 3.06
CA SER A 10 1.76 -0.46 3.13
C SER A 10 2.66 0.71 3.49
N SER A 11 2.11 1.91 3.67
CA SER A 11 2.81 3.20 3.79
C SER A 11 3.57 3.69 2.55
N GLY A 12 3.62 2.88 1.49
CA GLY A 12 4.21 3.23 0.21
C GLY A 12 3.27 3.99 -0.72
N LYS A 13 3.85 4.54 -1.79
CA LYS A 13 3.19 5.44 -2.75
C LYS A 13 1.91 4.84 -3.34
N ASP A 14 1.88 3.55 -3.67
CA ASP A 14 0.73 2.96 -4.38
C ASP A 14 -0.48 2.81 -3.45
N SER A 15 -0.26 2.36 -2.20
CA SER A 15 -1.33 2.32 -1.20
C SER A 15 -1.84 3.73 -0.83
N ALA A 16 -0.94 4.70 -0.77
CA ALA A 16 -1.30 6.10 -0.49
C ALA A 16 -2.05 6.73 -1.67
N TRP A 17 -1.66 6.42 -2.90
CA TRP A 17 -2.32 6.91 -4.11
C TRP A 17 -3.67 6.23 -4.32
N ALA A 18 -3.81 4.95 -3.98
CA ALA A 18 -5.11 4.28 -3.94
C ALA A 18 -6.07 4.98 -2.97
N LEU A 19 -5.59 5.47 -1.82
CA LEU A 19 -6.40 6.31 -0.93
C LEU A 19 -6.81 7.63 -1.58
N HIS A 20 -5.88 8.28 -2.28
CA HIS A 20 -6.18 9.51 -3.03
C HIS A 20 -7.29 9.27 -4.06
N GLU A 21 -7.16 8.27 -4.92
CA GLU A 21 -8.16 7.93 -5.95
C GLU A 21 -9.55 7.63 -5.36
N LEU A 22 -9.59 6.83 -4.29
CA LEU A 22 -10.85 6.53 -3.61
C LEU A 22 -11.52 7.78 -3.06
N ARG A 23 -10.76 8.70 -2.47
CA ARG A 23 -11.28 9.97 -1.94
C ARG A 23 -11.74 10.90 -3.05
N SER A 24 -10.95 11.02 -4.12
CA SER A 24 -11.26 11.84 -5.30
C SER A 24 -12.54 11.36 -6.00
N ALA A 25 -12.79 10.05 -6.00
CA ALA A 25 -14.04 9.45 -6.48
C ALA A 25 -15.23 9.57 -5.49
N GLY A 26 -15.06 10.26 -4.35
CA GLY A 26 -16.10 10.43 -3.33
C GLY A 26 -16.44 9.15 -2.56
N ARG A 27 -15.58 8.12 -2.62
CA ARG A 27 -15.82 6.83 -1.97
C ARG A 27 -15.40 6.88 -0.50
N ARG A 28 -16.16 6.19 0.34
CA ARG A 28 -16.01 6.25 1.80
C ARG A 28 -15.04 5.18 2.30
N VAL A 29 -13.78 5.58 2.47
CA VAL A 29 -12.78 4.80 3.19
C VAL A 29 -12.99 4.98 4.69
N THR A 30 -13.12 3.89 5.44
CA THR A 30 -13.44 3.90 6.87
C THR A 30 -12.33 3.41 7.77
N ALA A 31 -11.37 2.64 7.24
CA ALA A 31 -10.18 2.22 7.97
C ALA A 31 -9.02 1.87 7.04
N LEU A 32 -7.81 1.93 7.59
CA LEU A 32 -6.59 1.39 6.98
C LEU A 32 -6.25 0.06 7.68
N VAL A 33 -5.61 -0.87 6.98
CA VAL A 33 -5.09 -2.11 7.58
C VAL A 33 -3.66 -2.39 7.15
N THR A 34 -2.80 -2.66 8.12
CA THR A 34 -1.39 -3.01 7.92
C THR A 34 -1.05 -4.30 8.64
N THR A 35 -0.44 -5.24 7.92
CA THR A 35 0.21 -6.41 8.50
C THR A 35 1.69 -6.13 8.72
N PHE A 36 2.24 -6.51 9.87
CA PHE A 36 3.63 -6.20 10.23
C PHE A 36 4.29 -7.35 10.99
N ARG A 37 5.63 -7.44 10.95
CA ARG A 37 6.40 -8.45 11.69
C ARG A 37 6.49 -8.04 13.16
N SER A 38 5.95 -8.87 14.06
CA SER A 38 5.91 -8.54 15.49
C SER A 38 7.30 -8.56 16.16
N ALA A 39 8.27 -9.29 15.62
CA ALA A 39 9.59 -9.46 16.22
C ALA A 39 10.42 -8.16 16.27
N ASN A 40 10.21 -7.25 15.32
CA ASN A 40 10.94 -5.98 15.20
C ASN A 40 10.03 -4.79 14.88
N ASP A 41 8.71 -4.93 15.05
CA ASP A 41 7.69 -3.90 14.84
C ASP A 41 7.82 -3.16 13.48
N CYS A 42 8.06 -3.90 12.39
CA CYS A 42 8.26 -3.31 11.05
C CYS A 42 7.40 -3.95 9.97
N ILE A 43 7.11 -3.21 8.90
CA ILE A 43 6.49 -3.75 7.69
C ILE A 43 7.53 -4.63 6.96
N PRO A 44 7.23 -5.92 6.68
CA PRO A 44 8.10 -6.76 5.85
C PRO A 44 8.33 -6.13 4.47
N MET A 45 9.53 -6.31 3.89
CA MET A 45 9.97 -5.77 2.58
C MET A 45 10.21 -4.26 2.55
N HIS A 46 9.45 -3.45 3.28
CA HIS A 46 9.66 -2.00 3.34
C HIS A 46 10.65 -1.58 4.43
N GLU A 47 10.88 -2.43 5.44
CA GLU A 47 11.71 -2.16 6.62
C GLU A 47 11.31 -0.90 7.42
N VAL A 48 10.09 -0.40 7.19
CA VAL A 48 9.55 0.77 7.87
C VAL A 48 9.04 0.36 9.25
N ALA A 49 9.53 1.03 10.30
CA ALA A 49 9.05 0.87 11.67
C ALA A 49 7.58 1.30 11.79
N MET A 50 6.75 0.51 12.50
CA MET A 50 5.33 0.77 12.69
C MET A 50 5.04 2.11 13.37
N GLU A 51 5.96 2.66 14.17
CA GLU A 51 5.86 4.02 14.68
C GLU A 51 5.68 5.05 13.55
N ARG A 52 6.49 4.96 12.47
CA ARG A 52 6.36 5.84 11.30
C ARG A 52 5.05 5.61 10.56
N VAL A 53 4.62 4.35 10.44
CA VAL A 53 3.35 3.96 9.81
C VAL A 53 2.16 4.54 10.57
N ARG A 54 2.16 4.45 11.90
CA ARG A 54 1.11 5.02 12.78
C ARG A 54 1.03 6.53 12.62
N LEU A 55 2.17 7.23 12.65
CA LEU A 55 2.23 8.69 12.44
C LEU A 55 1.70 9.09 11.06
N GLN A 56 2.09 8.35 10.01
CA GLN A 56 1.61 8.58 8.65
C GLN A 56 0.10 8.32 8.52
N ALA A 57 -0.38 7.19 9.04
CA ALA A 57 -1.80 6.83 9.01
C ALA A 57 -2.66 7.84 9.76
N ALA A 58 -2.20 8.38 10.89
CA ALA A 58 -2.90 9.42 11.65
C ALA A 58 -3.17 10.68 10.79
N ARG A 59 -2.25 11.03 9.88
CA ARG A 59 -2.42 12.16 8.95
C ARG A 59 -3.46 11.92 7.86
N THR A 60 -3.98 10.71 7.73
CA THR A 60 -5.14 10.43 6.88
C THR A 60 -6.46 10.76 7.58
N GLY A 61 -6.47 10.87 8.91
CA GLY A 61 -7.70 10.96 9.70
C GLY A 61 -8.51 9.66 9.79
N LEU A 62 -7.92 8.52 9.39
CA LEU A 62 -8.53 7.20 9.43
C LEU A 62 -7.93 6.35 10.57
N PRO A 63 -8.72 5.45 11.18
CA PRO A 63 -8.17 4.48 12.12
C PRO A 63 -7.24 3.49 11.39
N LEU A 64 -6.08 3.21 12.00
CA LEU A 64 -5.18 2.16 11.54
C LEU A 64 -5.47 0.86 12.29
N ILE A 65 -5.76 -0.17 11.52
CA ILE A 65 -5.88 -1.54 11.99
C ILE A 65 -4.54 -2.24 11.84
N GLU A 66 -3.93 -2.57 12.96
CA GLU A 66 -2.65 -3.25 13.00
C GLU A 66 -2.84 -4.76 13.19
N GLN A 67 -2.25 -5.56 12.30
CA GLN A 67 -2.29 -7.02 12.37
C GLN A 67 -0.86 -7.58 12.49
N PRO A 68 -0.42 -7.97 13.70
CA PRO A 68 0.90 -8.56 13.87
C PRO A 68 0.96 -9.94 13.20
N LEU A 69 2.11 -10.24 12.62
CA LEU A 69 2.50 -11.53 12.06
C LEU A 69 3.71 -12.09 12.82
N PRO A 70 3.73 -13.40 13.14
CA PRO A 70 4.87 -14.03 13.80
C PRO A 70 6.11 -14.04 12.90
N SER A 71 7.28 -14.28 13.49
CA SER A 71 8.54 -14.47 12.77
C SER A 71 9.26 -15.72 13.28
N PRO A 72 9.46 -16.77 12.45
CA PRO A 72 8.99 -16.91 11.07
C PRO A 72 7.45 -16.91 10.97
N CYS A 73 6.92 -16.61 9.79
CA CYS A 73 5.47 -16.62 9.52
C CYS A 73 5.11 -17.79 8.62
N PRO A 74 4.71 -18.95 9.16
CA PRO A 74 4.16 -20.03 8.35
C PRO A 74 2.90 -19.56 7.61
N ASN A 75 2.64 -20.12 6.43
CA ASN A 75 1.47 -19.76 5.61
C ASN A 75 0.15 -19.88 6.40
N GLU A 76 0.00 -20.93 7.23
CA GLU A 76 -1.19 -21.11 8.07
C GLU A 76 -1.43 -19.94 9.04
N ALA A 77 -0.35 -19.40 9.63
CA ALA A 77 -0.43 -18.27 10.53
C ALA A 77 -0.77 -16.97 9.77
N TYR A 78 -0.18 -16.78 8.58
CA TYR A 78 -0.51 -15.68 7.69
C TYR A 78 -1.99 -15.69 7.29
N GLU A 79 -2.48 -16.83 6.79
CA GLU A 79 -3.87 -16.96 6.39
C GLU A 79 -4.84 -16.78 7.56
N ALA A 80 -4.48 -17.27 8.75
CA ALA A 80 -5.28 -17.05 9.95
C ALA A 80 -5.39 -15.56 10.29
N ALA A 81 -4.28 -14.81 10.16
CA ALA A 81 -4.27 -13.37 10.34
C ALA A 81 -5.14 -12.65 9.30
N ILE A 82 -5.05 -13.02 8.02
CA ILE A 82 -5.91 -12.46 6.96
C ILE A 82 -7.39 -12.76 7.22
N ARG A 83 -7.75 -14.01 7.56
CA ARG A 83 -9.12 -14.37 7.95
C ARG A 83 -9.61 -13.54 9.13
N GLY A 84 -8.74 -13.26 10.09
CA GLY A 84 -9.02 -12.37 11.22
C GLY A 84 -9.33 -10.93 10.79
N ILE A 85 -8.52 -10.35 9.89
CA ILE A 85 -8.76 -9.04 9.29
C ILE A 85 -10.12 -9.01 8.58
N VAL A 86 -10.39 -10.00 7.72
CA VAL A 86 -11.63 -10.08 6.93
C VAL A 86 -12.85 -10.11 7.84
N ARG A 87 -12.86 -10.96 8.88
CA ARG A 87 -13.97 -11.01 9.85
C ARG A 87 -14.18 -9.67 10.56
N ARG A 88 -13.09 -8.99 10.94
CA ARG A 88 -13.15 -7.68 11.59
C ARG A 88 -13.68 -6.59 10.67
N ALA A 89 -13.30 -6.62 9.39
CA ALA A 89 -13.80 -5.70 8.38
C ALA A 89 -15.32 -5.87 8.20
N VAL A 90 -15.79 -7.12 8.03
CA VAL A 90 -17.22 -7.43 7.93
C VAL A 90 -17.99 -7.00 9.19
N ALA A 91 -17.47 -7.31 10.38
CA ALA A 91 -18.09 -6.91 11.64
C ALA A 91 -18.16 -5.38 11.83
N ALA A 92 -17.21 -4.64 11.25
CA ALA A 92 -17.22 -3.18 11.22
C ALA A 92 -18.12 -2.59 10.12
N GLY A 93 -18.85 -3.43 9.37
CA GLY A 93 -19.73 -3.01 8.29
C GLY A 93 -18.99 -2.61 7.00
N ALA A 94 -17.74 -3.06 6.82
CA ALA A 94 -17.06 -2.93 5.54
C ALA A 94 -17.77 -3.79 4.49
N THR A 95 -17.89 -3.23 3.30
CA THR A 95 -18.47 -3.88 2.12
C THR A 95 -17.41 -4.24 1.09
N HIS A 96 -16.26 -3.56 1.18
CA HIS A 96 -15.16 -3.73 0.26
C HIS A 96 -13.82 -3.67 0.98
N MET A 97 -12.83 -4.30 0.37
CA MET A 97 -11.43 -4.13 0.72
C MET A 97 -10.65 -3.69 -0.53
N ALA A 98 -9.94 -2.58 -0.42
CA ALA A 98 -9.15 -2.00 -1.49
C ALA A 98 -7.66 -2.32 -1.33
N PHE A 99 -6.98 -2.44 -2.46
CA PHE A 99 -5.54 -2.65 -2.55
C PHE A 99 -4.92 -1.73 -3.59
N GLY A 100 -3.65 -1.37 -3.39
CA GLY A 100 -2.88 -0.51 -4.29
C GLY A 100 -2.20 -1.24 -5.44
N ASP A 101 -2.54 -2.51 -5.70
CA ASP A 101 -1.91 -3.32 -6.75
C ASP A 101 -2.19 -2.74 -8.15
N LEU A 102 -1.21 -2.82 -9.07
CA LEU A 102 -1.26 -2.14 -10.37
C LEU A 102 -1.62 -3.09 -11.52
N PHE A 103 -0.91 -4.21 -11.67
CA PHE A 103 -1.15 -5.10 -12.82
C PHE A 103 -0.70 -6.56 -12.66
N LEU A 104 -0.15 -6.96 -11.50
CA LEU A 104 0.25 -8.35 -11.27
C LEU A 104 -0.96 -9.26 -11.07
N GLU A 105 -1.40 -9.91 -12.15
CA GLU A 105 -2.62 -10.75 -12.19
C GLU A 105 -2.62 -11.84 -11.10
N ASP A 106 -1.47 -12.48 -10.84
CA ASP A 106 -1.35 -13.49 -9.79
C ASP A 106 -1.59 -12.92 -8.39
N ILE A 107 -1.12 -11.69 -8.12
CA ILE A 107 -1.35 -11.00 -6.86
C ILE A 107 -2.82 -10.63 -6.73
N ARG A 108 -3.44 -10.13 -7.80
CA ARG A 108 -4.87 -9.84 -7.81
C ARG A 108 -5.71 -11.08 -7.57
N ALA A 109 -5.47 -12.16 -8.32
CA ALA A 109 -6.18 -13.42 -8.14
C ALA A 109 -6.04 -13.95 -6.71
N TYR A 110 -4.85 -13.80 -6.12
CA TYR A 110 -4.61 -14.12 -4.72
C TYR A 110 -5.48 -13.26 -3.77
N ARG A 111 -5.52 -11.94 -3.94
CA ARG A 111 -6.39 -11.04 -3.15
C ARG A 111 -7.86 -11.37 -3.29
N GLU A 112 -8.33 -11.65 -4.50
CA GLU A 112 -9.71 -12.04 -4.78
C GLU A 112 -10.05 -13.36 -4.08
N GLY A 113 -9.15 -14.35 -4.12
CA GLY A 113 -9.27 -15.61 -3.41
C GLY A 113 -9.35 -15.45 -1.88
N LEU A 114 -8.56 -14.53 -1.30
CA LEU A 114 -8.59 -14.23 0.14
C LEU A 114 -9.94 -13.67 0.62
N LEU A 115 -10.67 -12.97 -0.26
CA LEU A 115 -11.96 -12.35 0.06
C LEU A 115 -13.16 -13.19 -0.37
N ALA A 116 -12.96 -14.22 -1.19
CA ALA A 116 -14.02 -15.08 -1.71
C ALA A 116 -14.91 -15.63 -0.58
N GLY A 117 -16.23 -15.47 -0.72
CA GLY A 117 -17.22 -15.96 0.26
C GLY A 117 -17.30 -15.16 1.56
N SER A 118 -16.50 -14.11 1.75
CA SER A 118 -16.53 -13.28 2.97
C SER A 118 -17.64 -12.23 2.99
N GLY A 119 -18.20 -11.88 1.83
CA GLY A 119 -19.10 -10.73 1.65
C GLY A 119 -18.39 -9.40 1.41
N LEU A 120 -17.05 -9.37 1.40
CA LEU A 120 -16.27 -8.21 0.97
C LEU A 120 -15.97 -8.31 -0.53
N ALA A 121 -16.22 -7.24 -1.26
CA ALA A 121 -15.80 -7.11 -2.65
C ALA A 121 -14.38 -6.52 -2.75
N PRO A 122 -13.45 -7.14 -3.51
CA PRO A 122 -12.14 -6.57 -3.77
C PRO A 122 -12.23 -5.31 -4.64
N LEU A 123 -11.34 -4.35 -4.41
CA LEU A 123 -11.19 -3.14 -5.20
C LEU A 123 -9.72 -2.86 -5.50
N PHE A 124 -9.44 -2.46 -6.73
CA PHE A 124 -8.08 -2.14 -7.18
C PHE A 124 -8.11 -0.78 -7.90
N PRO A 125 -8.03 0.35 -7.16
CA PRO A 125 -8.22 1.69 -7.74
C PRO A 125 -7.18 2.06 -8.80
N LEU A 126 -6.02 1.40 -8.78
CA LEU A 126 -4.91 1.69 -9.69
C LEU A 126 -4.78 0.67 -10.82
N TRP A 127 -5.66 -0.34 -10.87
CA TRP A 127 -5.49 -1.49 -11.76
C TRP A 127 -5.48 -1.09 -13.23
N GLY A 128 -4.48 -1.59 -13.96
CA GLY A 128 -4.34 -1.38 -15.41
C GLY A 128 -3.95 0.05 -15.81
N ARG A 129 -3.54 0.89 -14.86
CA ARG A 129 -2.97 2.21 -15.17
C ARG A 129 -1.55 2.06 -15.68
N ASP A 130 -1.17 2.92 -16.62
CA ASP A 130 0.20 3.04 -17.10
C ASP A 130 1.11 3.58 -15.99
N THR A 131 2.13 2.82 -15.61
CA THR A 131 2.99 3.16 -14.45
C THR A 131 3.86 4.38 -14.70
N GLY A 132 4.31 4.59 -15.94
CA GLY A 132 5.04 5.80 -16.30
C GLY A 132 4.21 7.06 -16.10
N GLN A 133 2.98 7.08 -16.63
CA GLN A 133 2.04 8.19 -16.44
C GLN A 133 1.65 8.36 -14.98
N LEU A 134 1.36 7.26 -14.28
CA LEU A 134 0.96 7.26 -12.88
C LEU A 134 2.06 7.83 -11.97
N ALA A 135 3.31 7.39 -12.13
CA ALA A 135 4.45 7.88 -11.36
C ALA A 135 4.62 9.40 -11.51
N HIS A 136 4.54 9.90 -12.74
CA HIS A 136 4.62 11.34 -12.99
C HIS A 136 3.40 12.10 -12.47
N GLU A 137 2.21 11.51 -12.53
CA GLU A 137 0.99 12.10 -11.98
C GLU A 137 1.06 12.24 -10.46
N MET A 138 1.54 11.20 -9.76
CA MET A 138 1.79 11.24 -8.32
C MET A 138 2.68 12.44 -7.96
N ILE A 139 3.84 12.57 -8.65
CA ILE A 139 4.80 13.65 -8.41
C ILE A 139 4.18 15.02 -8.68
N ARG A 140 3.54 15.21 -9.84
CA ARG A 140 2.93 16.49 -10.22
C ARG A 140 1.81 16.92 -9.28
N SER A 141 1.13 15.96 -8.68
CA SER A 141 0.04 16.21 -7.72
C SER A 141 0.53 16.42 -6.28
N GLY A 142 1.85 16.47 -6.07
CA GLY A 142 2.45 16.75 -4.78
C GLY A 142 2.61 15.53 -3.87
N LEU A 143 2.60 14.31 -4.41
CA LEU A 143 3.07 13.15 -3.65
C LEU A 143 4.56 13.32 -3.34
N ASP A 144 4.88 13.35 -2.05
CA ASP A 144 6.24 13.41 -1.55
C ASP A 144 6.56 12.08 -0.87
N ALA A 145 7.51 11.34 -1.43
CA ALA A 145 7.92 10.04 -0.93
C ALA A 145 9.43 9.87 -0.97
N GLU A 146 9.93 9.01 -0.09
CA GLU A 146 11.34 8.63 0.00
C GLU A 146 11.50 7.17 -0.42
N ILE A 147 12.59 6.84 -1.12
CA ILE A 147 12.97 5.45 -1.40
C ILE A 147 13.53 4.84 -0.13
N VAL A 148 12.92 3.77 0.37
CA VAL A 148 13.31 3.12 1.64
C VAL A 148 13.97 1.77 1.47
N ALA A 149 13.73 1.10 0.34
CA ALA A 149 14.37 -0.17 0.01
C ALA A 149 14.49 -0.30 -1.51
N VAL A 150 15.48 -1.06 -1.96
CA VAL A 150 15.68 -1.43 -3.36
C VAL A 150 16.08 -2.91 -3.43
N ASP A 151 15.73 -3.54 -4.54
CA ASP A 151 16.31 -4.82 -4.94
C ASP A 151 17.70 -4.58 -5.53
N ASP A 152 18.76 -4.97 -4.80
CA ASP A 152 20.15 -4.70 -5.17
C ASP A 152 20.66 -5.54 -6.34
N GLU A 153 19.91 -6.54 -6.79
CA GLU A 153 20.19 -7.25 -8.04
C GLU A 153 19.70 -6.46 -9.28
N ARG A 154 18.75 -5.54 -9.08
CA ARG A 154 18.06 -4.82 -10.17
C ARG A 154 18.36 -3.33 -10.20
N LEU A 155 18.62 -2.72 -9.04
CA LEU A 155 18.90 -1.30 -8.89
C LEU A 155 20.03 -1.11 -7.86
N SER A 156 20.97 -0.17 -8.09
CA SER A 156 22.01 0.09 -7.08
C SER A 156 21.38 0.56 -5.76
N ARG A 157 22.06 0.38 -4.63
CA ARG A 157 21.59 0.85 -3.31
C ARG A 157 21.63 2.37 -3.13
N ASP A 158 22.30 3.09 -4.03
CA ASP A 158 22.50 4.54 -3.94
C ASP A 158 21.21 5.38 -3.81
N PRO A 159 20.05 4.97 -4.37
CA PRO A 159 18.81 5.74 -4.23
C PRO A 159 18.15 5.66 -2.85
N VAL A 160 18.55 4.74 -1.95
CA VAL A 160 17.92 4.66 -0.62
C VAL A 160 18.14 5.97 0.16
N GLY A 161 17.05 6.53 0.69
CA GLY A 161 17.03 7.83 1.37
C GLY A 161 16.83 9.02 0.42
N THR A 162 16.81 8.80 -0.90
CA THR A 162 16.50 9.85 -1.88
C THR A 162 14.99 9.99 -2.10
N ARG A 163 14.58 11.06 -2.79
CA ARG A 163 13.17 11.34 -3.08
C ARG A 163 12.71 10.58 -4.32
N PHE A 164 11.46 10.12 -4.28
CA PHE A 164 10.73 9.69 -5.47
C PHE A 164 10.29 10.93 -6.25
N ASP A 165 11.15 11.39 -7.16
CA ASP A 165 10.93 12.58 -7.99
C ASP A 165 11.27 12.33 -9.47
N SER A 166 11.12 13.34 -10.31
CA SER A 166 11.42 13.21 -11.75
C SER A 166 12.89 12.88 -12.02
N THR A 167 13.81 13.36 -11.19
CA THR A 167 15.24 13.03 -11.32
C THR A 167 15.48 11.55 -11.08
N PHE A 168 14.84 10.99 -10.04
CA PHE A 168 14.89 9.55 -9.78
C PHE A 168 14.30 8.75 -10.95
N LEU A 169 13.13 9.14 -11.46
CA LEU A 169 12.49 8.45 -12.60
C LEU A 169 13.33 8.49 -13.87
N GLU A 170 13.95 9.63 -14.17
CA GLU A 170 14.84 9.80 -15.34
C GLU A 170 16.14 9.01 -15.21
N ALA A 171 16.57 8.71 -13.98
CA ALA A 171 17.76 7.92 -13.70
C ALA A 171 17.52 6.40 -13.67
N LEU A 172 16.26 5.95 -13.79
CA LEU A 172 15.94 4.52 -13.78
C LEU A 172 16.56 3.81 -15.01
N PRO A 173 17.22 2.66 -14.80
CA PRO A 173 17.67 1.82 -15.90
C PRO A 173 16.49 1.31 -16.76
N ASP A 174 16.77 1.01 -18.03
CA ASP A 174 15.81 0.36 -18.92
C ASP A 174 15.28 -0.95 -18.29
N GLY A 175 13.95 -1.11 -18.29
CA GLY A 175 13.28 -2.31 -17.77
C GLY A 175 12.94 -2.27 -16.28
N ILE A 176 13.30 -1.21 -15.55
CA ILE A 176 12.78 -0.97 -14.20
C ILE A 176 11.40 -0.31 -14.30
N ASP A 177 10.41 -0.89 -13.64
CA ASP A 177 9.08 -0.29 -13.60
C ASP A 177 9.11 1.05 -12.83
N PRO A 178 8.57 2.16 -13.39
CA PRO A 178 8.55 3.47 -12.73
C PRO A 178 7.77 3.51 -11.41
N CYS A 179 6.91 2.52 -11.16
CA CYS A 179 6.23 2.32 -9.89
C CYS A 179 6.85 1.17 -9.08
N GLY A 180 7.94 0.54 -9.50
CA GLY A 180 8.58 -0.55 -8.75
C GLY A 180 7.65 -1.74 -8.46
N GLU A 181 6.64 -1.98 -9.30
CA GLU A 181 5.61 -3.00 -9.06
C GLU A 181 6.19 -4.42 -8.97
N ASN A 182 7.34 -4.69 -9.59
CA ASN A 182 7.99 -6.00 -9.52
C ASN A 182 8.98 -6.09 -8.33
N GLY A 183 8.88 -5.19 -7.36
CA GLY A 183 9.73 -5.16 -6.17
C GLY A 183 11.08 -4.48 -6.36
N GLU A 184 11.29 -3.73 -7.44
CA GLU A 184 12.56 -3.05 -7.73
C GLU A 184 12.93 -2.04 -6.64
N PHE A 185 11.93 -1.35 -6.10
CA PHE A 185 12.10 -0.43 -4.98
C PHE A 185 10.79 -0.24 -4.21
N HIS A 186 10.93 0.15 -2.94
CA HIS A 186 9.82 0.50 -2.07
C HIS A 186 9.96 1.93 -1.58
N THR A 187 8.82 2.56 -1.34
CA THR A 187 8.76 3.95 -0.88
C THR A 187 8.06 4.07 0.47
N PHE A 188 8.32 5.19 1.13
CA PHE A 188 7.55 5.67 2.27
C PHE A 188 7.06 7.09 1.98
N VAL A 189 5.74 7.28 2.04
CA VAL A 189 5.13 8.58 1.72
C VAL A 189 5.26 9.54 2.90
N LEU A 190 5.92 10.66 2.67
CA LEU A 190 6.11 11.74 3.63
C LEU A 190 5.02 12.79 3.55
N ASN A 191 4.48 13.08 2.37
CA ASN A 191 3.35 13.99 2.22
C ASN A 191 2.56 13.67 0.93
N GLY A 192 1.34 14.18 0.81
CA GLY A 192 0.59 14.04 -0.42
C GLY A 192 -0.89 14.40 -0.29
N PRO A 193 -1.62 14.39 -1.42
CA PRO A 193 -3.02 14.83 -1.48
C PRO A 193 -4.00 13.88 -0.78
N MET A 194 -3.53 12.68 -0.37
CA MET A 194 -4.33 11.75 0.43
C MET A 194 -4.41 12.13 1.91
N PHE A 195 -3.52 12.99 2.42
CA PHE A 195 -3.53 13.40 3.83
C PHE A 195 -4.49 14.57 4.07
N THR A 196 -5.05 14.64 5.28
CA THR A 196 -5.84 15.79 5.69
C THR A 196 -4.93 16.99 5.88
N SER A 197 -5.32 18.14 5.34
CA SER A 197 -4.69 19.42 5.72
C SER A 197 -4.77 19.56 7.24
N SER A 198 -3.62 19.67 7.90
CA SER A 198 -3.54 19.96 9.33
C SER A 198 -4.01 21.37 9.64
#